data_AF-A0A924JRT7-F1
#
_entry.id   AF-A0A924JRT7-F1
#
_cell.length_a   1.000
_cell.length_b   1.000
_cell.length_c   1.000
_cell.angle_alpha   90.00
_cell.angle_beta   90.00
_cell.angle_gamma   90.00
#
_symmetry.space_group_name_H-M   'P 1'
#
loop_
_entity.id
_entity.type
_entity.pdbx_description
1 polymer ?
#
loop_
_entity_poly.entity_id
_entity_poly.type
_entity_poly.pdbx_seq_one_letter_code
_entity_poly.pdbx_strand_id
1 'polypeptide(L)'
;IMNMKTYYSGAPFLLSNSVPGHSILMKHEFVNKIFPFPEKMFFDLWIGFCAAGNNGIKFVDKELVHYRQHDCNTIGTRDSKNKKKKESVNTQFAFKLNELKTLATAPIKDDRTKMILAKMISLFHRRWSFERSAFFFKHYLEILISKKKPAYRKKFYCIKMFFKPNF
;
A
#
# COMPACT_ATOMS: atom_id res chain seq x y z
N ILE A 1 12.92 4.85 -3.24
CA ILE A 1 13.35 3.54 -2.70
C ILE A 1 12.49 3.25 -1.48
N MET A 2 11.74 2.16 -1.52
CA MET A 2 10.92 1.70 -0.39
C MET A 2 11.83 1.01 0.64
N ASN A 3 11.39 0.97 1.89
CA ASN A 3 12.07 0.25 2.95
C ASN A 3 11.57 -1.20 2.94
N MET A 4 12.41 -2.15 2.53
CA MET A 4 12.07 -3.57 2.61
C MET A 4 12.42 -4.06 4.01
N LYS A 5 11.45 -4.65 4.70
CA LYS A 5 11.61 -5.11 6.09
C LYS A 5 10.49 -6.07 6.46
N THR A 6 10.59 -6.60 7.68
CA THR A 6 9.55 -7.44 8.27
C THR A 6 8.34 -6.57 8.68
N TYR A 7 7.13 -7.08 8.42
CA TYR A 7 5.86 -6.39 8.69
C TYR A 7 4.91 -7.30 9.47
N TYR A 8 4.29 -6.75 10.53
CA TYR A 8 3.29 -7.45 11.35
C TYR A 8 1.97 -6.66 11.45
N SER A 9 1.77 -5.71 10.55
CA SER A 9 0.55 -4.91 10.43
C SER A 9 0.32 -4.61 8.95
N GLY A 10 -0.93 -4.63 8.51
CA GLY A 10 -1.32 -4.28 7.14
C GLY A 10 -1.31 -2.77 6.85
N ALA A 11 -1.26 -1.92 7.88
CA ALA A 11 -1.28 -0.46 7.74
C ALA A 11 -0.27 0.14 6.72
N PRO A 12 0.98 -0.35 6.59
CA PRO A 12 1.94 0.14 5.60
C PRO A 12 1.49 0.00 4.15
N PHE A 13 0.66 -1.01 3.88
CA PHE A 13 0.16 -1.33 2.55
C PHE A 13 -0.99 -0.42 2.11
N LEU A 14 -1.60 0.34 3.02
CA LEU A 14 -2.68 1.28 2.69
C LEU A 14 -2.24 2.41 1.73
N LEU A 15 -0.95 2.78 1.74
CA LEU A 15 -0.39 3.84 0.88
C LEU A 15 0.70 3.39 -0.09
N SER A 16 1.22 2.18 0.08
CA SER A 16 2.35 1.74 -0.73
C SER A 16 2.54 0.25 -0.70
N ASN A 17 2.81 -0.32 -1.85
CA ASN A 17 3.34 -1.65 -1.92
C ASN A 17 4.88 -1.65 -1.83
N SER A 18 5.43 -2.26 -0.78
CA SER A 18 6.88 -2.44 -0.60
C SER A 18 7.35 -3.88 -0.83
N VAL A 19 6.45 -4.78 -1.25
CA VAL A 19 6.74 -6.20 -1.48
C VAL A 19 6.50 -6.50 -2.96
N PRO A 20 7.56 -6.70 -3.76
CA PRO A 20 7.39 -7.03 -5.16
C PRO A 20 6.92 -8.48 -5.31
N GLY A 21 5.92 -8.72 -6.17
CA GLY A 21 5.33 -10.04 -6.34
C GLY A 21 6.31 -11.17 -6.64
N HIS A 22 7.35 -10.90 -7.45
CA HIS A 22 8.36 -11.89 -7.84
C HIS A 22 9.29 -12.34 -6.69
N SER A 23 9.24 -11.68 -5.52
CA SER A 23 10.08 -12.03 -4.37
C SER A 23 9.29 -12.71 -3.25
N ILE A 24 8.04 -13.10 -3.50
CA ILE A 24 7.16 -13.67 -2.48
C ILE A 24 7.30 -15.19 -2.47
N LEU A 25 7.59 -15.75 -1.30
CA LEU A 25 7.40 -17.16 -0.98
C LEU A 25 6.35 -17.26 0.14
N MET A 26 5.32 -18.08 -0.05
CA MET A 26 4.21 -18.21 0.89
C MET A 26 3.69 -19.64 0.95
N LYS A 27 3.07 -20.01 2.08
CA LYS A 27 2.45 -21.33 2.27
C LYS A 27 1.20 -21.46 1.40
N HIS A 28 1.00 -22.63 0.81
CA HIS A 28 -0.21 -22.94 0.02
C HIS A 28 -1.51 -22.68 0.80
N GLU A 29 -1.58 -23.10 2.07
CA GLU A 29 -2.74 -22.87 2.94
C GLU A 29 -3.08 -21.38 3.15
N PHE A 30 -2.09 -20.50 3.05
CA PHE A 30 -2.33 -19.06 3.13
C PHE A 30 -2.95 -18.54 1.84
N VAL A 31 -2.50 -19.02 0.68
CA VAL A 31 -3.07 -18.66 -0.63
C VAL A 31 -4.57 -18.99 -0.68
N ASN A 32 -4.94 -20.19 -0.21
CA ASN A 32 -6.34 -20.62 -0.17
C ASN A 32 -7.24 -19.70 0.68
N LYS A 33 -6.67 -18.99 1.66
CA LYS A 33 -7.43 -18.06 2.51
C LYS A 33 -7.64 -16.70 1.87
N ILE A 34 -6.81 -16.31 0.90
CA ILE A 34 -6.82 -14.97 0.29
C ILE A 34 -7.25 -14.99 -1.17
N PHE A 35 -7.55 -16.17 -1.71
CA PHE A 35 -8.10 -16.38 -3.04
C PHE A 35 -9.64 -16.24 -3.01
N PRO A 36 -10.29 -15.75 -4.07
CA PRO A 36 -9.71 -15.21 -5.32
C PRO A 36 -9.02 -13.86 -5.13
N PHE A 37 -7.99 -13.60 -5.94
CA PHE A 37 -7.35 -12.28 -5.96
C PHE A 37 -8.29 -11.24 -6.62
N PRO A 38 -8.35 -10.00 -6.11
CA PRO A 38 -9.16 -8.96 -6.72
C PRO A 38 -8.68 -8.60 -8.13
N GLU A 39 -9.60 -8.51 -9.10
CA GLU A 39 -9.26 -8.23 -10.50
C GLU A 39 -8.61 -6.86 -10.73
N LYS A 40 -9.01 -5.85 -9.96
CA LYS A 40 -8.63 -4.43 -10.15
C LYS A 40 -7.65 -3.95 -9.08
N MET A 41 -6.72 -4.81 -8.67
CA MET A 41 -5.66 -4.49 -7.70
C MET A 41 -4.39 -5.25 -8.07
N PHE A 42 -3.22 -4.69 -7.75
CA PHE A 42 -2.00 -5.46 -7.82
C PHE A 42 -2.04 -6.62 -6.81
N PHE A 43 -1.80 -7.85 -7.29
CA PHE A 43 -1.87 -9.04 -6.47
C PHE A 43 -0.86 -9.02 -5.31
N ASP A 44 0.31 -8.41 -5.52
CA ASP A 44 1.36 -8.32 -4.50
C ASP A 44 1.02 -7.35 -3.37
N LEU A 45 0.31 -6.26 -3.67
CA LEU A 45 -0.30 -5.39 -2.66
C LEU A 45 -1.34 -6.16 -1.82
N TRP A 46 -2.23 -6.92 -2.46
CA TRP A 46 -3.23 -7.75 -1.78
C TRP A 46 -2.57 -8.78 -0.86
N ILE A 47 -1.63 -9.55 -1.39
CA ILE A 47 -0.88 -10.55 -0.63
C ILE A 47 -0.14 -9.90 0.54
N GLY A 48 0.52 -8.77 0.30
CA GLY A 48 1.24 -8.02 1.33
C GLY A 48 0.34 -7.54 2.46
N PHE A 49 -0.80 -6.94 2.13
CA PHE A 49 -1.78 -6.52 3.13
C PHE A 49 -2.33 -7.69 3.93
N CYS A 50 -2.77 -8.76 3.26
CA CYS A 50 -3.34 -9.94 3.90
C CYS A 50 -2.32 -10.68 4.79
N ALA A 51 -1.07 -10.83 4.33
CA ALA A 51 -0.04 -11.52 5.10
C ALA A 51 0.32 -10.72 6.34
N ALA A 52 0.59 -9.41 6.17
CA ALA A 52 0.98 -8.54 7.26
C ALA A 52 -0.12 -8.34 8.31
N GLY A 53 -1.40 -8.32 7.90
CA GLY A 53 -2.56 -8.26 8.79
C GLY A 53 -2.97 -9.60 9.43
N ASN A 54 -2.23 -10.68 9.16
CA ASN A 54 -2.46 -12.00 9.74
C ASN A 54 -1.22 -12.49 10.52
N ASN A 55 -0.34 -13.26 9.86
CA ASN A 55 0.82 -13.91 10.48
C ASN A 55 2.13 -13.14 10.26
N GLY A 56 2.07 -12.00 9.58
CA GLY A 56 3.22 -11.17 9.27
C GLY A 56 3.95 -11.58 7.98
N ILE A 57 4.93 -10.76 7.62
CA ILE A 57 5.85 -10.94 6.50
C ILE A 57 7.25 -10.89 7.05
N LYS A 58 8.05 -11.95 6.86
CA LYS A 58 9.46 -11.96 7.21
C LYS A 58 10.30 -11.51 6.01
N PHE A 59 11.11 -10.48 6.20
CA PHE A 59 12.11 -10.08 5.21
C PHE A 59 13.38 -10.91 5.37
N VAL A 60 13.90 -11.41 4.26
CA VAL A 60 15.18 -12.11 4.18
C VAL A 60 16.16 -11.18 3.48
N ASP A 61 17.16 -10.69 4.22
CA ASP A 61 18.17 -9.77 3.71
C ASP A 61 19.26 -10.51 2.92
N LYS A 62 18.85 -11.13 1.82
CA LYS A 62 19.71 -11.86 0.87
C LYS A 62 19.25 -11.55 -0.55
N GLU A 63 20.21 -11.42 -1.46
CA GLU A 63 19.93 -11.32 -2.88
C GLU A 63 19.57 -12.71 -3.41
N LEU A 64 18.28 -12.92 -3.71
CA LEU A 64 17.72 -14.21 -4.13
C LEU A 64 17.11 -14.16 -5.55
N VAL A 65 17.07 -12.99 -6.17
CA VAL A 65 16.39 -12.78 -7.45
C VAL A 65 17.22 -11.87 -8.35
N HIS A 66 17.56 -12.35 -9.53
CA HIS A 66 18.03 -11.51 -10.64
C HIS A 66 16.83 -11.09 -11.48
N TYR A 67 16.42 -9.81 -11.38
CA TYR A 67 15.27 -9.29 -12.10
C TYR A 67 15.64 -8.90 -13.54
N ARG A 68 15.11 -9.64 -14.53
CA ARG A 68 15.24 -9.30 -15.94
C ARG A 68 14.21 -8.23 -16.31
N GLN A 69 14.68 -7.11 -16.87
CA GLN A 69 13.81 -6.05 -17.37
C GLN A 69 13.56 -6.24 -18.87
N HIS A 70 12.30 -6.15 -19.28
CA HIS A 70 11.88 -6.15 -20.68
C HIS A 70 11.15 -4.85 -21.00
N ASP A 71 11.21 -4.39 -22.24
CA ASP A 71 10.61 -3.12 -22.68
C ASP A 71 9.09 -3.03 -22.42
N CYS A 72 8.41 -4.18 -22.41
CA CYS A 72 6.98 -4.31 -22.15
C CYS A 72 6.62 -4.46 -20.67
N ASN A 73 7.59 -4.37 -19.74
CA ASN A 73 7.30 -4.48 -18.30
C ASN A 73 6.32 -3.38 -17.85
N THR A 74 5.34 -3.77 -17.03
CA THR A 74 4.34 -2.85 -16.45
C THR A 74 4.97 -1.81 -15.52
N ILE A 75 6.10 -2.13 -14.88
CA ILE A 75 6.78 -1.30 -13.88
C ILE A 75 8.30 -1.40 -14.10
N GLY A 76 9.01 -0.27 -14.03
CA GLY A 76 10.48 -0.26 -13.86
C GLY A 76 11.33 -0.11 -15.13
N THR A 77 10.73 -0.04 -16.32
CA THR A 77 11.44 0.29 -17.56
C THR A 77 11.75 1.79 -17.62
N ARG A 78 13.05 2.13 -17.51
CA ARG A 78 13.57 3.50 -17.69
C ARG A 78 13.20 4.08 -19.06
N ASP A 79 13.10 3.21 -20.06
CA ASP A 79 12.83 3.54 -21.46
C ASP A 79 11.41 3.17 -21.92
N SER A 80 10.42 3.18 -21.01
CA SER A 80 9.03 2.99 -21.44
C SER A 80 8.61 4.17 -22.35
N LYS A 81 8.79 3.97 -23.67
CA LYS A 81 8.28 4.84 -24.74
C LYS A 81 6.77 5.09 -24.61
N ASN A 82 6.09 4.26 -23.82
CA ASN A 82 4.73 4.44 -23.36
C ASN A 82 4.67 5.31 -22.09
N LYS A 83 4.91 6.62 -22.22
CA LYS A 83 4.45 7.58 -21.19
C LYS A 83 2.91 7.53 -21.16
N LYS A 84 2.34 6.67 -20.30
CA LYS A 84 0.89 6.64 -20.07
C LYS A 84 0.43 8.06 -19.74
N LYS A 85 -0.58 8.54 -20.48
CA LYS A 85 -1.17 9.86 -20.26
C LYS A 85 -1.58 9.95 -18.78
N LYS A 86 -1.13 10.99 -18.08
CA LYS A 86 -1.41 11.16 -16.66
C LYS A 86 -2.93 11.25 -16.49
N GLU A 87 -3.50 10.26 -15.79
CA GLU A 87 -4.94 10.21 -15.55
C GLU A 87 -5.43 11.45 -14.81
N SER A 88 -6.72 11.75 -14.97
CA SER A 88 -7.34 12.86 -14.25
C SER A 88 -7.22 12.67 -12.73
N VAL A 89 -7.19 13.78 -11.99
CA VAL A 89 -7.18 13.74 -10.51
C VAL A 89 -8.40 12.99 -9.97
N ASN A 90 -9.55 13.07 -10.65
CA ASN A 90 -10.77 12.38 -10.25
C ASN A 90 -10.65 10.87 -10.41
N THR A 91 -10.04 10.42 -11.52
CA THR A 91 -9.81 9.00 -11.81
C THR A 91 -8.89 8.38 -10.77
N GLN A 92 -7.77 9.04 -10.45
CA GLN A 92 -6.82 8.59 -9.42
C GLN A 92 -7.49 8.50 -8.04
N PHE A 93 -8.30 9.51 -7.69
CA PHE A 93 -9.05 9.54 -6.44
C PHE A 93 -10.04 8.36 -6.35
N ALA A 94 -10.82 8.12 -7.40
CA ALA A 94 -11.78 7.02 -7.45
C ALA A 94 -11.09 5.64 -7.41
N PHE A 95 -9.99 5.48 -8.16
CA PHE A 95 -9.19 4.26 -8.15
C PHE A 95 -8.70 3.93 -6.74
N LYS A 96 -8.12 4.92 -6.06
CA LYS A 96 -7.56 4.73 -4.72
C LYS A 96 -8.63 4.48 -3.66
N LEU A 97 -9.81 5.10 -3.77
CA LEU A 97 -10.95 4.78 -2.91
C LEU A 97 -11.40 3.34 -3.10
N ASN A 98 -11.50 2.88 -4.35
CA ASN A 98 -11.87 1.50 -4.66
C ASN A 98 -10.82 0.53 -4.13
N GLU A 99 -9.52 0.84 -4.27
CA GLU A 99 -8.44 0.04 -3.70
C GLU A 99 -8.60 -0.14 -2.18
N LEU A 100 -8.85 0.94 -1.44
CA LEU A 100 -9.08 0.87 0.01
C LEU A 100 -10.34 0.06 0.37
N LYS A 101 -11.42 0.24 -0.39
CA LYS A 101 -12.66 -0.55 -0.20
C LYS A 101 -12.44 -2.03 -0.45
N THR A 102 -11.67 -2.38 -1.47
CA THR A 102 -11.28 -3.77 -1.73
C THR A 102 -10.41 -4.31 -0.60
N LEU A 103 -9.44 -3.55 -0.09
CA LEU A 103 -8.67 -3.98 1.09
C LEU A 103 -9.56 -4.19 2.33
N ALA A 104 -10.67 -3.47 2.44
CA ALA A 104 -11.60 -3.63 3.57
C ALA A 104 -12.37 -4.97 3.53
N THR A 105 -12.45 -5.62 2.37
CA THR A 105 -13.06 -6.97 2.23
C THR A 105 -12.05 -8.09 2.48
N ALA A 106 -10.79 -7.77 2.76
CA ALA A 106 -9.74 -8.77 2.91
C ALA A 106 -9.88 -9.56 4.23
N PRO A 107 -9.55 -10.86 4.23
CA PRO A 107 -9.63 -11.72 5.41
C PRO A 107 -8.41 -11.51 6.33
N ILE A 108 -8.42 -10.41 7.08
CA ILE A 108 -7.36 -10.09 8.07
C ILE A 108 -7.83 -10.27 9.50
N LYS A 109 -6.92 -10.69 10.39
CA LYS A 109 -7.17 -10.83 11.84
C LYS A 109 -6.86 -9.56 12.61
N ASP A 110 -5.92 -8.72 12.14
CA ASP A 110 -5.49 -7.52 12.85
C ASP A 110 -6.59 -6.43 12.89
N ASP A 111 -7.26 -6.32 14.03
CA ASP A 111 -8.33 -5.34 14.26
C ASP A 111 -7.83 -3.89 14.25
N ARG A 112 -6.56 -3.66 14.61
CA ARG A 112 -5.98 -2.31 14.55
C ARG A 112 -5.86 -1.84 13.11
N THR A 113 -5.40 -2.71 12.20
CA THR A 113 -5.39 -2.41 10.77
C THR A 113 -6.80 -2.17 10.22
N LYS A 114 -7.79 -2.99 10.61
CA LYS A 114 -9.20 -2.78 10.20
C LYS A 114 -9.72 -1.43 10.66
N MET A 115 -9.48 -1.04 11.92
CA MET A 115 -9.87 0.26 12.47
C MET A 115 -9.22 1.41 11.70
N ILE A 116 -7.91 1.34 11.45
CA ILE A 116 -7.17 2.36 10.68
C ILE A 116 -7.76 2.48 9.27
N LEU A 117 -8.00 1.35 8.59
CA LEU A 117 -8.58 1.32 7.25
C LEU A 117 -9.98 1.92 7.22
N ALA A 118 -10.87 1.52 8.12
CA ALA A 118 -12.23 2.05 8.20
C ALA A 118 -12.23 3.57 8.45
N LYS A 119 -11.36 4.05 9.34
CA LYS A 119 -11.20 5.48 9.60
C LYS A 119 -10.61 6.21 8.39
N MET A 120 -9.66 5.61 7.69
CA MET A 120 -9.07 6.17 6.48
C MET A 120 -10.09 6.30 5.34
N ILE A 121 -10.98 5.32 5.17
CA ILE A 121 -12.07 5.35 4.19
C ILE A 121 -13.09 6.46 4.53
N SER A 122 -13.50 6.59 5.79
CA SER A 122 -14.46 7.65 6.18
C SER A 122 -13.90 9.07 5.99
N LEU A 123 -12.59 9.24 6.13
CA LEU A 123 -11.89 10.51 5.89
C LEU A 123 -11.50 10.74 4.41
N PHE A 124 -11.86 9.81 3.51
CA PHE A 124 -11.54 9.86 2.09
C PHE A 124 -12.50 10.78 1.32
N HIS A 125 -12.33 12.09 1.48
CA HIS A 125 -13.13 13.10 0.77
C HIS A 125 -12.27 14.26 0.27
N ARG A 126 -12.74 15.00 -0.75
CA ARG A 126 -11.91 16.04 -1.41
C ARG A 126 -11.80 17.36 -0.66
N ARG A 127 -12.70 17.61 0.29
CA ARG A 127 -12.70 18.83 1.11
C ARG A 127 -11.47 18.86 2.03
N TRP A 128 -11.12 20.06 2.47
CA TRP A 128 -10.12 20.23 3.52
C TRP A 128 -10.58 19.56 4.81
N SER A 129 -9.66 18.96 5.55
CA SER A 129 -10.00 18.20 6.75
C SER A 129 -8.86 18.21 7.75
N PHE A 130 -9.08 18.92 8.87
CA PHE A 130 -8.20 18.84 10.03
C PHE A 130 -8.20 17.44 10.63
N GLU A 131 -9.36 16.81 10.71
CA GLU A 131 -9.51 15.45 11.24
C GLU A 131 -8.66 14.45 10.44
N ARG A 132 -8.63 14.58 9.11
CA ARG A 132 -7.75 13.75 8.27
C ARG A 132 -6.28 13.99 8.56
N SER A 133 -5.86 15.25 8.63
CA SER A 133 -4.46 15.55 8.96
C SER A 133 -4.07 14.99 10.33
N ALA A 134 -4.91 15.20 11.35
CA ALA A 134 -4.72 14.68 12.71
C ALA A 134 -4.67 13.14 12.73
N PHE A 135 -5.55 12.45 12.00
CA PHE A 135 -5.52 11.00 11.84
C PHE A 135 -4.18 10.51 11.29
N PHE A 136 -3.67 11.17 10.24
CA PHE A 136 -2.36 10.84 9.68
C PHE A 136 -1.25 11.09 10.68
N PHE A 137 -1.28 12.19 11.44
CA PHE A 137 -0.31 12.43 12.51
C PHE A 137 -0.36 11.38 13.63
N LYS A 138 -1.53 10.84 13.95
CA LYS A 138 -1.69 9.79 14.95
C LYS A 138 -1.07 8.46 14.49
N HIS A 139 -1.23 8.11 13.22
CA HIS A 139 -0.86 6.79 12.68
C HIS A 139 0.34 6.79 11.71
N TYR A 140 1.04 7.91 11.53
CA TYR A 140 2.08 8.02 10.49
C TYR A 140 3.23 7.00 10.64
N LEU A 141 3.58 6.61 11.86
CA LEU A 141 4.62 5.62 12.10
C LEU A 141 4.25 4.25 11.55
N GLU A 142 2.96 3.89 11.59
CA GLU A 142 2.43 2.63 11.08
C GLU A 142 2.27 2.71 9.55
N ILE A 143 1.59 3.76 9.06
CA ILE A 143 1.23 3.87 7.65
C ILE A 143 2.45 4.20 6.77
N LEU A 144 3.35 5.08 7.22
CA LEU A 144 4.51 5.53 6.41
C LEU A 144 5.79 4.78 6.73
N ILE A 145 5.69 3.61 7.36
CA ILE A 145 6.86 2.86 7.82
C ILE A 145 7.69 2.28 6.66
N SER A 146 7.03 1.97 5.55
CA SER A 146 7.60 1.48 4.29
C SER A 146 8.31 2.59 3.49
N LYS A 147 8.03 3.86 3.77
CA LYS A 147 8.68 4.99 3.08
C LYS A 147 10.03 5.27 3.74
N LYS A 148 11.13 5.03 3.00
CA LYS A 148 12.51 5.38 3.41
C LYS A 148 12.72 6.90 3.34
N LYS A 149 12.09 7.63 4.26
CA LYS A 149 12.12 9.09 4.39
C LYS A 149 12.33 9.49 5.85
N PRO A 150 13.02 10.62 6.12
CA PRO A 150 13.22 11.11 7.48
C PRO A 150 11.90 11.56 8.11
N ALA A 151 11.85 11.59 9.44
CA ALA A 151 10.64 11.86 10.21
C ALA A 151 9.95 13.17 9.82
N TYR A 152 10.71 14.25 9.60
CA TYR A 152 10.15 15.54 9.20
C TYR A 152 9.39 15.47 7.86
N ARG A 153 9.89 14.72 6.87
CA ARG A 153 9.17 14.54 5.59
C ARG A 153 7.89 13.73 5.74
N LYS A 154 7.87 12.75 6.67
CA LYS A 154 6.65 12.02 7.02
C LYS A 154 5.62 12.94 7.68
N LYS A 155 6.06 13.83 8.59
CA LYS A 155 5.20 14.85 9.20
C LYS A 155 4.64 15.85 8.16
N PHE A 156 5.48 16.33 7.24
CA PHE A 156 5.01 17.17 6.12
C PHE A 156 3.97 16.47 5.25
N TYR A 157 4.06 15.16 5.05
CA TYR A 157 3.03 14.39 4.36
C TYR A 157 1.69 14.43 5.11
N CYS A 158 1.70 14.31 6.44
CA CYS A 158 0.50 14.44 7.27
C CYS A 158 -0.13 15.84 7.17
N ILE A 159 0.68 16.90 7.06
CA ILE A 159 0.18 18.27 6.82
C ILE A 159 -0.49 18.36 5.45
N LYS A 160 0.13 17.80 4.40
CA LYS A 160 -0.43 17.80 3.04
C LYS A 160 -1.79 17.12 2.97
N MET A 161 -2.04 16.13 3.82
CA MET A 161 -3.35 15.49 3.93
C MET A 161 -4.46 16.45 4.34
N PHE A 162 -4.18 17.60 4.95
CA PHE A 162 -5.20 18.60 5.20
C PHE A 162 -5.90 19.03 3.90
N PHE A 163 -5.13 19.44 2.88
CA PHE A 163 -5.65 20.06 1.67
C PHE A 163 -6.19 19.07 0.66
N LYS A 164 -5.50 17.93 0.48
CA LYS A 164 -5.88 16.97 -0.54
C LYS A 164 -5.54 15.55 -0.11
N PRO A 165 -6.48 14.60 -0.33
CA PRO A 165 -6.17 13.17 -0.31
C PRO A 165 -5.23 12.84 -1.48
N ASN A 166 -3.92 12.98 -1.27
CA ASN A 166 -2.88 12.50 -2.16
C ASN A 166 -2.35 11.20 -1.58
N PHE A 167 -3.18 10.16 -1.62
CA PHE A 167 -2.84 8.83 -1.13
C PHE A 167 -2.01 8.05 -2.15
#